data_AF-A0A3B8RVU9-F1
#
_entry.id   AF-A0A3B8RVU9-F1
#
_cell.length_a   1.000
_cell.length_b   1.000
_cell.length_c   1.000
_cell.angle_alpha   90.00
_cell.angle_beta   90.00
_cell.angle_gamma   90.00
#
_symmetry.space_group_name_H-M   'P 1'
#
loop_
_entity.id
_entity.type
_entity.pdbx_description
1 polymer ?
#
loop_
_entity_poly.entity_id
_entity_poly.type
_entity_poly.pdbx_seq_one_letter_code
_entity_poly.pdbx_strand_id
1 'polypeptide(L)'
;MERYIQQLVQDIKEASERPKTKPYIETPPHMEDVPDMAELALTGYKSIEEWTGISRESFPAIWHLTGEQAEILNKEIINLLASFNIEIVDIPADIPREILYDILTDNWDFPVQYLPSSGFDLELCTGDPQTCPYGEFCDCGEEPDFTHDEPPKNNPDQDVDMPF
;
A
#
# COMPACT_ATOMS: atom_id res chain seq x y z
N MET A 1 -9.07 22.90 16.76
CA MET A 1 -8.56 21.72 16.05
C MET A 1 -9.24 20.44 16.55
N GLU A 2 -9.25 20.17 17.85
CA GLU A 2 -9.84 18.95 18.43
C GLU A 2 -11.20 18.50 17.83
N ARG A 3 -12.20 19.39 17.80
CA ARG A 3 -13.52 19.07 17.21
C ARG A 3 -13.46 18.69 15.73
N TYR A 4 -12.54 19.30 14.98
CA TYR A 4 -12.35 19.01 13.57
C TYR A 4 -11.76 17.62 13.38
N ILE A 5 -10.75 17.26 14.18
CA ILE A 5 -10.15 15.92 14.16
C ILE A 5 -11.19 14.86 14.51
N GLN A 6 -12.04 15.12 15.51
CA GLN A 6 -13.12 14.20 15.87
C GLN A 6 -14.12 14.00 14.73
N GLN A 7 -14.46 15.07 13.99
CA GLN A 7 -15.32 14.96 12.81
C GLN A 7 -14.63 14.17 11.69
N LEU A 8 -13.37 14.48 11.38
CA LEU A 8 -12.62 13.77 10.34
C LEU A 8 -12.48 12.28 10.64
N VAL A 9 -12.20 11.91 11.90
CA VAL A 9 -12.17 10.52 12.35
C VAL A 9 -13.53 9.85 12.17
N GLN A 10 -14.63 10.56 12.46
CA GLN A 10 -15.98 10.04 12.24
C GLN A 10 -16.25 9.82 10.74
N ASP A 11 -15.88 10.77 9.89
CA ASP A 11 -16.06 10.69 8.44
C ASP A 11 -15.25 9.50 7.86
N ILE A 12 -14.02 9.29 8.32
CA ILE A 12 -13.17 8.15 7.96
C ILE A 12 -13.83 6.82 8.36
N LYS A 13 -14.40 6.75 9.57
CA LYS A 13 -15.11 5.54 10.05
C LYS A 13 -16.35 5.25 9.22
N GLU A 14 -17.15 6.28 8.93
CA GLU A 14 -18.33 6.14 8.09
C GLU A 14 -17.97 5.65 6.68
N ALA A 15 -16.90 6.17 6.09
CA ALA A 15 -16.38 5.68 4.82
C ALA A 15 -15.91 4.21 4.90
N SER A 16 -15.31 3.82 6.02
CA SER A 16 -14.86 2.44 6.28
C SER A 16 -16.02 1.46 6.44
N GLU A 17 -17.13 1.89 7.03
CA GLU A 17 -18.30 1.05 7.26
C GLU A 17 -19.27 1.02 6.07
N ARG A 18 -19.20 2.00 5.17
CA ARG A 18 -20.05 2.08 3.98
C ARG A 18 -19.92 0.80 3.14
N PRO A 19 -21.04 0.13 2.79
CA PRO A 19 -21.01 -1.03 1.91
C PRO A 19 -20.31 -0.70 0.60
N LYS A 20 -19.26 -1.45 0.27
CA LYS A 20 -18.54 -1.29 -0.99
C LYS A 20 -19.21 -2.14 -2.05
N THR A 21 -19.46 -1.52 -3.20
CA THR A 21 -19.98 -2.27 -4.34
C THR A 21 -18.79 -2.90 -5.05
N LYS A 22 -18.82 -4.21 -5.24
CA LYS A 22 -17.80 -4.89 -6.03
C LYS A 22 -17.77 -4.27 -7.43
N PRO A 23 -16.58 -3.97 -7.99
CA PRO A 23 -16.49 -3.50 -9.37
C PRO A 23 -17.17 -4.51 -10.30
N TYR A 24 -17.97 -4.01 -11.24
CA TYR A 24 -18.48 -4.88 -12.31
C TYR A 24 -17.36 -5.10 -13.32
N ILE A 25 -17.01 -6.36 -13.54
CA ILE A 25 -16.06 -6.80 -14.57
C ILE A 25 -16.78 -7.76 -15.51
N GLU A 26 -16.62 -7.56 -16.81
CA GLU A 26 -17.05 -8.54 -17.82
C GLU A 26 -15.89 -9.50 -18.06
N THR A 27 -15.94 -10.68 -17.41
CA THR A 27 -14.88 -11.68 -17.50
C THR A 27 -14.84 -12.32 -18.88
N PRO A 28 -13.72 -12.27 -19.62
CA PRO A 28 -13.57 -12.97 -20.89
C PRO A 28 -13.59 -14.50 -20.71
N PRO A 29 -14.02 -15.29 -21.71
CA PRO A 29 -14.12 -16.75 -21.59
C PRO A 29 -12.81 -17.46 -21.17
N HIS A 30 -11.65 -16.91 -21.53
CA HIS A 30 -10.35 -17.49 -21.18
C HIS A 30 -9.88 -17.17 -19.76
N MET A 31 -10.63 -16.35 -19.01
CA MET A 31 -10.36 -15.98 -17.61
C MET A 31 -11.46 -16.47 -16.65
N GLU A 32 -12.49 -17.18 -17.14
CA GLU A 32 -13.61 -17.67 -16.31
C GLU A 32 -13.12 -18.58 -15.16
N ASP A 33 -12.09 -19.39 -15.41
CA ASP A 33 -11.53 -20.32 -14.43
C ASP A 33 -10.52 -19.66 -13.46
N VAL A 34 -10.17 -18.39 -13.67
CA VAL A 34 -9.20 -17.62 -12.86
C VAL A 34 -9.77 -16.26 -12.44
N PRO A 35 -10.84 -16.25 -11.63
CA PRO A 35 -11.58 -15.03 -11.30
C PRO A 35 -10.72 -13.95 -10.62
N ASP A 36 -9.74 -14.33 -9.80
CA ASP A 36 -8.86 -13.37 -9.12
C ASP A 36 -7.92 -12.67 -10.11
N MET A 37 -7.43 -13.39 -11.13
CA MET A 37 -6.65 -12.79 -12.22
C MET A 37 -7.51 -11.87 -13.10
N ALA A 38 -8.77 -12.24 -13.33
CA ALA A 38 -9.72 -11.37 -14.03
C ALA A 38 -10.01 -10.09 -13.22
N GLU A 39 -10.17 -10.21 -11.89
CA GLU A 39 -10.38 -9.07 -10.99
C GLU A 39 -9.20 -8.09 -11.06
N LEU A 40 -7.98 -8.59 -10.90
CA LEU A 40 -6.74 -7.79 -10.97
C LEU A 40 -6.53 -7.13 -12.34
N ALA A 41 -6.83 -7.84 -13.43
CA ALA A 41 -6.57 -7.34 -14.78
C ALA A 41 -7.61 -6.34 -15.28
N LEU A 42 -8.87 -6.43 -14.80
CA LEU A 42 -10.00 -5.69 -15.35
C LEU A 42 -10.52 -4.60 -14.42
N THR A 43 -10.17 -4.64 -13.13
CA THR A 43 -10.54 -3.57 -12.20
C THR A 43 -9.71 -2.32 -12.49
N GLY A 44 -10.40 -1.19 -12.66
CA GLY A 44 -9.74 0.09 -12.91
C GLY A 44 -9.09 0.67 -11.66
N TYR A 45 -8.01 1.41 -11.86
CA TYR A 45 -7.39 2.22 -10.82
C TYR A 45 -8.19 3.50 -10.55
N LYS A 46 -8.26 3.88 -9.28
CA LYS A 46 -8.72 5.21 -8.84
C LYS A 46 -7.90 5.66 -7.63
N SER A 47 -7.89 6.95 -7.37
CA SER A 47 -7.34 7.49 -6.13
C SER A 47 -8.12 7.02 -4.88
N ILE A 48 -7.48 7.14 -3.71
CA ILE A 48 -8.15 6.90 -2.42
C ILE A 48 -9.30 7.89 -2.23
N GLU A 49 -9.12 9.15 -2.66
CA GLU A 49 -10.16 10.17 -2.68
C GLU A 49 -11.41 9.73 -3.48
N GLU A 50 -11.24 9.19 -4.68
CA GLU A 50 -12.35 8.71 -5.50
C GLU A 50 -13.08 7.49 -4.90
N TRP A 51 -12.35 6.59 -4.24
CA TRP A 51 -12.94 5.41 -3.59
C TRP A 51 -13.71 5.75 -2.31
N THR A 52 -13.17 6.68 -1.52
CA THR A 52 -13.68 7.00 -0.19
C THR A 52 -14.67 8.17 -0.22
N GLY A 53 -14.44 9.14 -1.11
CA GLY A 53 -15.11 10.43 -1.15
C GLY A 53 -14.54 11.45 -0.16
N ILE A 54 -13.43 11.13 0.52
CA ILE A 54 -12.75 12.02 1.45
C ILE A 54 -11.67 12.76 0.66
N SER A 55 -11.80 14.08 0.57
CA SER A 55 -10.83 14.88 -0.17
C SER A 55 -9.52 15.01 0.59
N ARG A 56 -8.37 15.01 -0.13
CA ARG A 56 -7.06 15.31 0.46
C ARG A 56 -7.08 16.60 1.28
N GLU A 57 -7.81 17.62 0.81
CA GLU A 57 -7.91 18.92 1.48
C GLU A 57 -8.61 18.86 2.86
N SER A 58 -9.28 17.75 3.16
CA SER A 58 -9.89 17.52 4.48
C SER A 58 -8.84 17.20 5.55
N PHE A 59 -7.64 16.77 5.15
CA PHE A 59 -6.56 16.49 6.07
C PHE A 59 -5.83 17.79 6.45
N PRO A 60 -5.76 18.13 7.75
CA PRO A 60 -5.04 19.32 8.19
C PRO A 60 -3.53 19.10 8.05
N ALA A 61 -2.77 20.15 7.77
CA ALA A 61 -1.32 20.06 7.75
C ALA A 61 -0.73 19.69 9.13
N ILE A 62 0.39 18.96 9.15
CA ILE A 62 0.98 18.39 10.37
C ILE A 62 1.24 19.40 11.49
N TRP A 63 1.62 20.65 11.16
CA TRP A 63 1.87 21.70 12.16
C TRP A 63 0.61 22.17 12.90
N HIS A 64 -0.58 21.73 12.47
CA HIS A 64 -1.84 21.93 13.19
C HIS A 64 -2.20 20.79 14.14
N LEU A 65 -1.49 19.66 14.06
CA LEU A 65 -1.76 18.46 14.82
C LEU A 65 -0.83 18.31 16.02
N THR A 66 -1.34 17.68 17.08
CA THR A 66 -0.49 17.04 18.08
C THR A 66 -0.04 15.67 17.56
N GLY A 67 1.05 15.15 18.10
CA GLY A 67 1.48 13.79 17.74
C GLY A 67 0.40 12.72 18.04
N GLU A 68 -0.35 12.87 19.14
CA GLU A 68 -1.49 11.97 19.43
C GLU A 68 -2.60 12.05 18.36
N GLN A 69 -2.88 13.25 17.83
CA GLN A 69 -3.87 13.40 16.76
C GLN A 69 -3.38 12.79 15.45
N ALA A 70 -2.10 12.97 15.11
CA ALA A 70 -1.48 12.32 13.94
C ALA A 70 -1.56 10.79 14.06
N GLU A 71 -1.25 10.23 15.23
CA GLU A 71 -1.33 8.79 15.49
C GLU A 71 -2.75 8.24 15.32
N ILE A 72 -3.75 8.95 15.85
CA ILE A 72 -5.15 8.57 15.68
C ILE A 72 -5.54 8.59 14.20
N LEU A 73 -5.17 9.64 13.46
CA LEU A 73 -5.48 9.74 12.03
C LEU A 73 -4.79 8.64 11.22
N ASN A 74 -3.51 8.35 11.46
CA ASN A 74 -2.79 7.26 10.81
C ASN A 74 -3.50 5.93 10.99
N LYS A 75 -3.90 5.62 12.23
CA LYS A 75 -4.63 4.40 12.55
C LYS A 75 -5.95 4.31 11.78
N GLU A 76 -6.73 5.38 11.75
CA GLU A 76 -8.03 5.38 11.08
C GLU A 76 -7.89 5.35 9.55
N ILE A 77 -6.86 5.97 8.98
CA ILE A 77 -6.51 5.85 7.56
C ILE A 77 -6.16 4.40 7.21
N ILE A 78 -5.29 3.75 8.00
CA ILE A 78 -4.90 2.36 7.77
C ILE A 78 -6.13 1.43 7.87
N ASN A 79 -7.00 1.64 8.86
CA ASN A 79 -8.25 0.90 8.98
C ASN A 79 -9.18 1.12 7.78
N LEU A 80 -9.26 2.35 7.27
CA LEU A 80 -10.02 2.67 6.07
C LEU A 80 -9.49 1.89 4.88
N LEU A 81 -8.19 1.92 4.61
CA LEU A 81 -7.57 1.16 3.50
C LEU A 81 -7.80 -0.35 3.65
N ALA A 82 -7.61 -0.90 4.85
CA ALA A 82 -7.87 -2.31 5.12
C ALA A 82 -9.34 -2.69 4.86
N SER A 83 -10.29 -1.76 5.09
CA SER A 83 -11.70 -1.97 4.79
C SER A 83 -12.02 -2.05 3.28
N PHE A 84 -11.08 -1.59 2.43
CA PHE A 84 -11.07 -1.77 0.98
C PHE A 84 -10.17 -2.94 0.55
N ASN A 85 -9.68 -3.78 1.48
CA ASN A 85 -8.72 -4.85 1.20
C ASN A 85 -7.42 -4.31 0.57
N ILE A 86 -7.01 -3.11 0.98
CA ILE A 86 -5.76 -2.47 0.58
C ILE A 86 -4.82 -2.49 1.79
N GLU A 87 -3.63 -3.05 1.63
CA GLU A 87 -2.60 -3.12 2.67
C GLU A 87 -1.38 -2.30 2.24
N ILE A 88 -0.84 -1.44 3.11
CA ILE A 88 0.44 -0.78 2.86
C ILE A 88 1.54 -1.70 3.38
N VAL A 89 2.32 -2.29 2.48
CA VAL A 89 3.20 -3.42 2.81
C VAL A 89 4.62 -3.01 3.21
N ASP A 90 4.96 -1.72 3.07
CA ASP A 90 6.32 -1.21 3.16
C ASP A 90 6.52 -0.10 4.21
N ILE A 91 5.57 0.07 5.14
CA ILE A 91 5.70 1.04 6.24
C ILE A 91 6.89 0.64 7.12
N PRO A 92 7.92 1.51 7.28
CA PRO A 92 9.03 1.20 8.17
C PRO A 92 8.59 1.14 9.64
N ALA A 93 9.15 0.19 10.40
CA ALA A 93 8.74 -0.06 11.79
C ALA A 93 8.96 1.15 12.74
N ASP A 94 10.02 1.91 12.50
CA ASP A 94 10.45 3.02 13.38
C ASP A 94 10.08 4.41 12.82
N ILE A 95 9.18 4.48 11.82
CA ILE A 95 8.79 5.76 11.24
C ILE A 95 8.06 6.65 12.26
N PRO A 96 8.46 7.92 12.44
CA PRO A 96 7.74 8.85 13.28
C PRO A 96 6.30 9.04 12.78
N ARG A 97 5.34 9.02 13.70
CA ARG A 97 3.90 9.15 13.40
C ARG A 97 3.56 10.43 12.62
N GLU A 98 4.26 11.53 12.89
CA GLU A 98 4.08 12.79 12.19
C GLU A 98 4.50 12.69 10.72
N ILE A 99 5.59 11.95 10.45
CA ILE A 99 6.09 11.70 9.08
C ILE A 99 5.16 10.74 8.35
N LEU A 100 4.74 9.65 9.02
CA LEU A 100 3.78 8.71 8.45
C LEU A 100 2.47 9.42 8.04
N TYR A 101 2.00 10.36 8.87
CA TYR A 101 0.80 11.14 8.55
C TYR A 101 0.95 11.95 7.26
N ASP A 102 2.07 12.67 7.11
CA ASP A 102 2.33 13.44 5.88
C ASP A 102 2.41 12.50 4.67
N ILE A 103 3.11 11.37 4.78
CA ILE A 103 3.20 10.38 3.68
C ILE A 103 1.83 9.84 3.27
N LEU A 104 1.01 9.43 4.24
CA LEU A 104 -0.33 8.89 3.97
C LEU A 104 -1.23 9.92 3.27
N THR A 105 -1.18 11.18 3.71
CA THR A 105 -2.04 12.25 3.19
C THR A 105 -1.50 12.86 1.90
N ASP A 106 -0.19 12.88 1.68
CA ASP A 106 0.42 13.35 0.45
C ASP A 106 0.25 12.39 -0.72
N ASN A 107 0.11 11.09 -0.45
CA ASN A 107 -0.15 10.06 -1.46
C ASN A 107 -1.65 9.71 -1.57
N TRP A 108 -2.54 10.59 -1.13
CA TRP A 108 -3.99 10.33 -1.17
C TRP A 108 -4.56 10.21 -2.59
N ASP A 109 -3.88 10.79 -3.56
CA ASP A 109 -4.17 10.71 -5.00
C ASP A 109 -3.54 9.49 -5.69
N PHE A 110 -2.76 8.68 -4.97
CA PHE A 110 -2.10 7.52 -5.53
C PHE A 110 -3.12 6.50 -6.09
N PRO A 111 -2.92 5.98 -7.31
CA PRO A 111 -3.87 5.06 -7.94
C PRO A 111 -3.84 3.68 -7.27
N VAL A 112 -4.99 3.25 -6.75
CA VAL A 112 -5.20 1.93 -6.13
C VAL A 112 -6.38 1.19 -6.78
N GLN A 113 -6.37 -0.13 -6.69
CA GLN A 113 -7.50 -0.97 -7.10
C GLN A 113 -8.28 -1.47 -5.89
N TYR A 114 -9.61 -1.45 -5.98
CA TYR A 114 -10.46 -2.14 -4.99
C TYR A 114 -10.64 -3.60 -5.43
N LEU A 115 -9.84 -4.49 -4.85
CA LEU A 115 -9.81 -5.93 -5.15
C LEU A 115 -10.37 -6.73 -3.97
N PRO A 116 -11.70 -6.91 -3.87
CA PRO A 116 -12.32 -7.57 -2.73
C PRO A 116 -11.99 -9.06 -2.61
N SER A 117 -11.42 -9.69 -3.66
CA SER A 117 -11.07 -11.11 -3.65
C SER A 117 -9.58 -11.32 -3.41
N SER A 118 -8.71 -10.63 -4.16
CA SER A 118 -7.25 -10.82 -4.06
C SER A 118 -6.54 -9.87 -3.08
N GLY A 119 -7.13 -8.71 -2.81
CA GLY A 119 -6.45 -7.61 -2.12
C GLY A 119 -5.51 -6.83 -3.03
N PHE A 120 -5.09 -5.66 -2.56
CA PHE A 120 -4.15 -4.79 -3.24
C PHE A 120 -3.04 -4.37 -2.27
N ASP A 121 -1.81 -4.74 -2.62
CA ASP A 121 -0.62 -4.35 -1.89
C ASP A 121 -0.17 -2.98 -2.41
N LEU A 122 -0.22 -1.98 -1.54
CA LEU A 122 0.23 -0.62 -1.80
C LEU A 122 1.66 -0.45 -1.28
N GLU A 123 2.58 -0.20 -2.19
CA GLU A 123 3.94 0.24 -1.89
C GLU A 123 4.01 1.75 -2.11
N LEU A 124 4.48 2.50 -1.10
CA LEU A 124 4.75 3.94 -1.19
C LEU A 124 6.24 4.23 -1.41
N CYS A 125 7.10 3.26 -1.11
CA CYS A 125 8.51 3.28 -1.46
C CYS A 125 8.65 3.27 -2.98
N THR A 126 9.49 4.16 -3.50
CA THR A 126 9.76 4.26 -4.94
C THR A 126 10.92 3.37 -5.40
N GLY A 127 11.63 2.73 -4.45
CA GLY A 127 12.89 2.03 -4.70
C GLY A 127 14.06 2.97 -5.02
N ASP A 128 13.87 4.29 -4.95
CA ASP A 128 14.91 5.29 -5.19
C ASP A 128 15.10 6.15 -3.93
N PRO A 129 16.26 6.07 -3.26
CA PRO A 129 16.54 6.85 -2.05
C PRO A 129 16.38 8.36 -2.20
N GLN A 130 16.42 8.91 -3.41
CA GLN A 130 16.22 10.35 -3.65
C GLN A 130 14.76 10.76 -3.74
N THR A 131 13.86 9.82 -4.05
CA THR A 131 12.43 10.09 -4.26
C THR A 131 11.52 9.32 -3.30
N CYS A 132 12.08 8.43 -2.48
CA CYS A 132 11.33 7.63 -1.51
C CYS A 132 10.68 8.53 -0.45
N PRO A 133 9.35 8.49 -0.28
CA PRO A 133 8.64 9.28 0.74
C PRO A 133 9.10 8.98 2.17
N TYR A 134 9.56 7.76 2.42
CA TYR A 134 10.06 7.34 3.72
C TYR A 134 11.46 7.90 4.05
N GLY A 135 12.19 8.46 3.07
CA GLY A 135 13.50 9.07 3.30
C GLY A 135 14.48 8.14 4.02
N GLU A 136 15.09 8.63 5.11
CA GLU A 136 16.08 7.87 5.90
C GLU A 136 15.50 6.67 6.68
N PHE A 137 14.18 6.52 6.72
CA PHE A 137 13.53 5.40 7.41
C PHE A 137 13.38 4.16 6.54
N CYS A 138 13.72 4.22 5.25
CA CYS A 138 13.60 3.10 4.33
C CYS A 138 14.92 2.79 3.63
N ASP A 139 15.32 1.53 3.65
CA ASP A 139 16.53 1.04 2.97
C ASP A 139 16.33 0.86 1.45
N CYS A 140 15.19 1.32 0.89
CA CYS A 140 14.84 1.34 -0.53
C CYS A 140 15.14 0.06 -1.34
N GLY A 141 15.19 -1.09 -0.67
CA GLY A 141 15.58 -2.34 -1.31
C GLY A 141 17.06 -2.40 -1.70
N GLU A 142 17.98 -1.97 -0.82
CA GLU A 142 19.39 -2.36 -0.93
C GLU A 142 19.47 -3.81 -1.39
N GLU A 143 20.04 -4.04 -2.58
CA GLU A 143 20.14 -5.38 -3.13
C GLU A 143 20.77 -6.26 -2.06
N PRO A 144 20.19 -7.43 -1.74
CA PRO A 144 20.85 -8.36 -0.85
C PRO A 144 22.27 -8.57 -1.39
N ASP A 145 23.27 -8.33 -0.54
CA ASP A 145 24.66 -8.47 -0.93
C ASP A 145 24.96 -9.95 -1.24
N PHE A 146 24.75 -10.34 -2.50
CA PHE A 146 25.04 -11.67 -3.01
C PHE A 146 26.55 -11.91 -3.14
N THR A 147 27.43 -10.98 -2.74
CA THR A 147 28.89 -11.17 -2.86
C THR A 147 29.47 -12.17 -1.84
N HIS A 148 28.65 -12.74 -0.95
CA HIS A 148 29.08 -13.74 0.03
C HIS A 148 28.75 -15.20 -0.28
N ASP A 149 28.01 -15.51 -1.34
CA ASP A 149 27.84 -16.88 -1.80
C ASP A 149 28.77 -17.15 -3.00
N GLU A 150 30.08 -17.31 -2.73
CA GLU A 150 30.95 -18.01 -3.68
C GLU A 150 30.32 -19.40 -3.91
N PRO A 151 29.92 -19.76 -5.15
CA PRO A 151 29.46 -21.12 -5.41
C PRO A 151 30.57 -22.08 -4.99
N PRO A 152 30.26 -23.19 -4.32
CA PRO A 152 31.27 -24.17 -3.96
C PRO A 152 32.04 -24.53 -5.22
N LYS A 153 33.37 -24.40 -5.17
CA LYS A 153 34.26 -24.67 -6.30
C LYS A 153 33.91 -26.03 -6.87
N ASN A 154 33.23 -26.05 -8.02
CA ASN A 154 32.94 -27.28 -8.75
C ASN A 154 34.28 -27.92 -9.09
N ASN A 155 34.53 -29.08 -8.49
CA ASN A 155 35.63 -29.95 -8.87
C ASN A 155 35.31 -30.44 -10.30
N PRO A 156 36.18 -30.24 -11.30
CA PRO A 156 35.88 -30.51 -12.71
C PRO A 156 35.75 -32.01 -13.07
N ASP A 157 35.69 -32.92 -12.09
CA ASP A 157 35.76 -34.36 -12.30
C ASP A 157 34.44 -35.12 -12.02
N GLN A 158 33.29 -34.45 -12.00
CA GLN A 158 32.00 -35.13 -11.93
C GLN A 158 31.23 -34.99 -13.25
N ASP A 159 31.60 -35.83 -14.21
CA ASP A 159 30.76 -36.18 -15.36
C ASP A 159 29.47 -36.83 -14.84
N VAL A 160 28.42 -36.04 -14.65
CA VAL A 160 27.07 -36.55 -14.41
C VAL A 160 26.42 -36.78 -15.78
N ASP A 161 26.51 -38.02 -16.23
CA ASP A 161 25.87 -38.52 -17.46
C ASP A 161 24.34 -38.38 -17.33
N MET A 162 23.74 -37.41 -18.03
CA MET A 162 22.30 -37.24 -18.07
C MET A 162 21.71 -38.14 -19.17
N PRO A 163 20.81 -39.09 -18.83
CA PRO A 163 20.15 -39.89 -19.85
C PRO A 163 19.10 -39.04 -20.60
N PHE A 164 19.27 -38.96 -21.92
CA PHE A 164 18.27 -38.41 -22.85
C PHE A 164 17.06 -39.34 -23.01
#